data_AF-A0A9J6GV86-F1
#
_entry.id   AF-A0A9J6GV86-F1
#
_cell.length_a   1.000
_cell.length_b   1.000
_cell.length_c   1.000
_cell.angle_alpha   90.00
_cell.angle_beta   90.00
_cell.angle_gamma   90.00
#
_symmetry.space_group_name_H-M   'P 1'
#
loop_
_entity.id
_entity.type
_entity.pdbx_description
1 polymer ?
#
loop_
_entity_poly.entity_id
_entity_poly.type
_entity_poly.pdbx_seq_one_letter_code
_entity_poly.pdbx_strand_id
1 'polypeptide(L)'
;MNLTRMRKFGLKRRVVQLKKEFEGRIPWADQDLLNILFSRHPERIFTFTCRWNYREEHCAGNALCADGPAAVVHGSRKQVLEQLEPAFTILHAAMKKVSK
;
A
#
# COMPACT_ATOMS: atom_id res chain seq x y z
N MET A 1 6.66 -9.15 -4.56
CA MET A 1 6.50 -9.05 -6.02
C MET A 1 7.05 -10.30 -6.70
N ASN A 2 6.24 -11.04 -7.48
CA ASN A 2 6.73 -12.20 -8.23
C ASN A 2 7.25 -11.75 -9.61
N LEU A 3 8.57 -11.53 -9.70
CA LEU A 3 9.20 -10.92 -10.87
C LEU A 3 9.06 -11.79 -12.13
N THR A 4 9.07 -13.12 -12.01
CA THR A 4 8.89 -14.05 -13.14
C THR A 4 7.51 -13.87 -13.76
N ARG A 5 6.45 -13.87 -12.95
CA ARG A 5 5.07 -13.65 -13.43
C ARG A 5 4.90 -12.24 -14.02
N MET A 6 5.50 -11.23 -13.40
CA MET A 6 5.45 -9.84 -13.90
C MET A 6 6.13 -9.67 -15.26
N ARG A 7 7.30 -10.30 -15.47
CA ARG A 7 7.97 -10.30 -16.78
C ARG A 7 7.14 -11.02 -17.83
N LYS A 8 6.60 -12.21 -17.53
CA LYS A 8 5.71 -12.95 -18.44
C LYS A 8 4.45 -12.17 -18.81
N PHE A 9 3.91 -11.39 -17.87
CA PHE A 9 2.76 -10.51 -18.11
C PHE A 9 3.09 -9.25 -18.93
N GLY A 10 4.39 -8.93 -19.08
CA GLY A 10 4.84 -7.70 -19.73
C GLY A 10 4.56 -6.45 -18.91
N LEU A 11 4.54 -6.56 -17.57
CA LEU A 11 4.14 -5.50 -16.64
C LEU A 11 4.85 -4.16 -16.94
N LYS A 12 6.18 -4.19 -17.10
CA LYS A 12 6.99 -2.99 -17.35
C LYS A 12 6.48 -2.19 -18.55
N ARG A 13 6.27 -2.85 -19.69
CA ARG A 13 5.80 -2.19 -20.93
C ARG A 13 4.43 -1.55 -20.72
N ARG A 14 3.51 -2.27 -20.07
CA ARG A 14 2.14 -1.79 -19.80
C ARG A 14 2.14 -0.58 -18.88
N VAL A 15 2.90 -0.63 -17.78
CA VAL A 15 3.02 0.49 -16.83
C VAL A 15 3.68 1.71 -17.48
N VAL A 16 4.70 1.52 -18.32
CA VAL A 16 5.33 2.63 -19.07
C VAL A 16 4.34 3.30 -20.02
N GLN A 17 3.48 2.52 -20.69
CA GLN A 17 2.43 3.08 -21.55
C GLN A 17 1.41 3.87 -20.74
N LEU A 18 0.93 3.32 -19.62
CA LEU A 18 0.02 4.01 -18.72
C LEU A 18 0.62 5.29 -18.13
N LYS A 19 1.93 5.27 -17.80
CA LYS A 19 2.62 6.47 -17.31
C LYS A 19 2.56 7.61 -18.31
N LYS A 20 2.78 7.32 -19.60
CA LYS A 20 2.66 8.32 -20.68
C LYS A 20 1.21 8.77 -20.88
N GLU A 21 0.28 7.83 -20.86
CA GLU A 21 -1.15 8.11 -21.00
C GLU A 21 -1.64 9.06 -19.90
N PHE A 22 -1.29 8.80 -18.63
CA PHE A 22 -1.76 9.54 -17.45
C PHE A 22 -0.77 10.60 -16.94
N GLU A 23 0.18 11.02 -17.76
CA GLU A 23 1.16 12.04 -17.39
C GLU A 23 0.47 13.33 -16.91
N GLY A 24 0.89 13.83 -15.75
CA GLY A 24 0.30 15.02 -15.11
C GLY A 24 -1.10 14.83 -14.51
N ARG A 25 -1.72 13.64 -14.61
CA ARG A 25 -3.10 13.39 -14.15
C ARG A 25 -3.21 12.51 -12.91
N ILE A 26 -2.10 11.91 -12.45
CA ILE A 26 -2.09 11.01 -11.29
C ILE A 26 -1.13 11.52 -10.20
N PRO A 27 -1.58 11.64 -8.95
CA PRO A 27 -0.77 12.13 -7.84
C PRO A 27 0.15 11.05 -7.23
N TRP A 28 -0.21 9.77 -7.30
CA TRP A 28 0.56 8.67 -6.67
C TRP A 28 1.02 7.67 -7.73
N ALA A 29 2.13 8.00 -8.40
CA ALA A 29 2.55 7.37 -9.64
C ALA A 29 2.54 5.83 -9.62
N ASP A 30 3.22 5.18 -8.67
CA ASP A 30 3.27 3.71 -8.63
C ASP A 30 1.93 3.08 -8.27
N GLN A 31 1.28 3.57 -7.21
CA GLN A 31 0.01 3.04 -6.73
C GLN A 31 -1.11 3.22 -7.77
N ASP A 32 -1.24 4.41 -8.35
CA ASP A 32 -2.28 4.73 -9.33
C ASP A 32 -2.09 3.96 -10.63
N LEU A 33 -0.84 3.85 -11.13
CA LEU A 33 -0.57 3.08 -12.35
C LEU A 33 -0.90 1.60 -12.18
N LEU A 34 -0.58 1.02 -11.02
CA LEU A 34 -0.94 -0.38 -10.73
C LEU A 34 -2.46 -0.53 -10.55
N ASN A 35 -3.14 0.41 -9.88
CA ASN A 35 -4.58 0.39 -9.73
C ASN A 35 -5.30 0.44 -11.08
N ILE A 36 -4.89 1.35 -11.98
CA ILE A 36 -5.43 1.44 -13.35
C ILE A 36 -5.15 0.16 -14.14
N LEU A 37 -3.95 -0.42 -14.01
CA LEU A 37 -3.60 -1.63 -14.73
C LEU A 37 -4.42 -2.84 -14.26
N PHE A 38 -4.56 -3.01 -12.95
CA PHE A 38 -5.23 -4.17 -12.38
C PHE A 38 -6.75 -4.03 -12.33
N SER A 39 -7.33 -2.83 -12.44
CA SER A 39 -8.75 -2.69 -12.72
C SER A 39 -9.13 -3.27 -14.09
N ARG A 40 -8.21 -3.22 -15.06
CA ARG A 40 -8.34 -3.85 -16.38
C ARG A 40 -7.94 -5.33 -16.40
N HIS A 41 -7.24 -5.80 -15.36
CA HIS A 41 -6.68 -7.16 -15.26
C HIS A 41 -6.78 -7.70 -13.81
N PRO A 42 -8.00 -7.84 -13.26
CA PRO A 42 -8.19 -8.21 -11.86
C PRO A 42 -7.64 -9.59 -11.52
N GLU A 43 -7.50 -10.48 -12.50
CA GLU A 43 -6.92 -11.82 -12.33
C GLU A 43 -5.38 -11.81 -12.14
N ARG A 44 -4.75 -10.65 -12.32
CA ARG A 44 -3.28 -10.48 -12.26
C ARG A 44 -2.79 -9.90 -10.95
N ILE A 45 -3.69 -9.55 -10.03
CA ILE A 45 -3.35 -9.08 -8.70
C ILE A 45 -3.74 -10.14 -7.66
N PHE A 46 -2.88 -10.30 -6.66
CA PHE A 46 -3.21 -11.04 -5.45
C PHE A 46 -3.43 -10.00 -4.35
N THR A 47 -4.65 -9.91 -3.83
CA THR A 47 -5.02 -8.94 -2.80
C THR A 47 -4.72 -9.51 -1.42
N PHE A 48 -3.98 -8.75 -0.63
CA PHE A 48 -3.78 -9.07 0.79
C PHE A 48 -4.97 -8.56 1.60
N THR A 49 -5.25 -9.22 2.72
CA THR A 49 -6.14 -8.68 3.74
C THR A 49 -5.57 -7.39 4.32
N CYS A 50 -6.45 -6.57 4.88
CA CYS A 50 -6.08 -5.28 5.49
C CYS A 50 -5.02 -5.43 6.61
N ARG A 51 -4.96 -6.60 7.27
CA ARG A 51 -3.97 -6.95 8.30
C ARG A 51 -2.52 -6.69 7.88
N TRP A 52 -2.21 -6.85 6.59
CA TRP A 52 -0.85 -6.71 6.05
C TRP A 52 -0.49 -5.29 5.61
N ASN A 53 -1.44 -4.36 5.69
CA ASN A 53 -1.24 -2.94 5.37
C ASN A 53 -2.28 -2.11 6.14
N TYR A 54 -2.26 -2.18 7.47
CA TYR A 54 -3.22 -1.48 8.31
C TYR A 54 -2.93 0.02 8.28
N ARG A 55 -3.93 0.81 7.87
CA ARG A 55 -3.84 2.27 7.74
C ARG A 55 -4.95 2.91 8.56
N GLU A 56 -4.61 3.82 9.45
CA GLU A 56 -5.60 4.43 10.36
C GLU A 56 -6.74 5.09 9.57
N GLU A 57 -6.42 5.91 8.57
CA GLU A 57 -7.38 6.65 7.73
C GLU A 57 -8.44 5.77 7.03
N HIS A 58 -8.16 4.48 6.83
CA HIS A 58 -9.07 3.54 6.17
C HIS A 58 -9.62 2.47 7.11
N CYS A 59 -8.96 2.19 8.24
CA CYS A 59 -9.28 1.05 9.08
C CYS A 59 -9.89 1.43 10.43
N ALA A 60 -9.58 2.62 10.97
CA ALA A 60 -10.02 3.02 12.30
C ALA A 60 -11.48 3.51 12.34
N GLY A 61 -11.93 4.26 11.33
CA GLY A 61 -13.25 4.94 11.37
C GLY A 61 -14.47 4.02 11.28
N ASN A 62 -14.43 2.97 10.43
CA ASN A 62 -15.60 2.12 10.14
C ASN A 62 -15.35 0.62 10.40
N ALA A 63 -14.32 0.25 11.16
CA ALA A 63 -13.93 -1.15 11.40
C ALA A 63 -13.84 -2.00 10.10
N LEU A 64 -13.39 -1.38 9.00
CA LEU A 64 -13.29 -2.04 7.69
C LEU A 64 -12.27 -3.18 7.67
N CYS A 65 -11.44 -3.28 8.70
CA CYS A 65 -10.46 -4.34 8.85
C CYS A 65 -10.90 -5.37 9.89
N ALA A 66 -11.64 -6.39 9.44
CA ALA A 66 -12.14 -7.48 10.29
C ALA A 66 -11.24 -8.74 10.26
N ASP A 67 -10.17 -8.75 9.47
CA ASP A 67 -9.31 -9.93 9.22
C ASP A 67 -8.34 -10.27 10.37
N GLY A 68 -8.70 -9.88 11.61
CA GLY A 68 -7.92 -10.07 12.83
C GLY A 68 -6.88 -8.97 13.10
N PRO A 69 -6.06 -9.12 14.17
CA PRO A 69 -5.07 -8.13 14.57
C PRO A 69 -4.13 -7.71 13.43
N ALA A 70 -3.81 -6.42 13.35
CA ALA A 70 -2.85 -5.90 12.38
C ALA A 70 -1.49 -6.60 12.54
N ALA A 71 -0.94 -7.08 11.43
CA ALA A 71 0.42 -7.66 11.38
C ALA A 71 1.45 -6.60 10.96
N VAL A 72 1.04 -5.65 10.11
CA VAL A 72 1.86 -4.52 9.69
C VAL A 72 1.02 -3.25 9.78
N VAL A 73 1.54 -2.28 10.51
CA VAL A 73 0.98 -0.92 10.60
C VAL A 73 1.73 -0.01 9.64
N HIS A 74 1.01 0.66 8.76
CA HIS A 74 1.55 1.58 7.78
C HIS A 74 1.26 3.02 8.20
N GLY A 75 2.24 3.67 8.83
CA GLY A 75 2.22 5.09 9.18
C GLY A 75 2.41 6.03 7.98
N SER A 76 1.50 5.93 6.99
CA SER A 76 1.48 6.77 5.79
C SER A 76 1.22 8.24 6.14
N ARG A 77 1.41 9.17 5.19
CA ARG A 77 1.14 10.62 5.39
C ARG A 77 1.83 11.22 6.62
N LYS A 78 3.05 10.75 6.90
CA LYS A 78 3.90 11.22 8.01
C LYS A 78 3.29 11.06 9.42
N GLN A 79 2.30 10.18 9.58
CA GLN A 79 1.62 9.96 10.86
C GLN A 79 2.55 9.78 12.06
N VAL A 80 3.67 9.07 11.87
CA VAL A 80 4.68 8.84 12.92
C VAL A 80 5.68 10.00 13.02
N LEU A 81 6.13 10.55 11.89
CA LEU A 81 7.19 11.57 11.86
C LEU A 81 6.71 12.91 12.41
N GLU A 82 5.46 13.27 12.14
CA GLU A 82 4.81 14.49 12.63
C GLU A 82 3.94 14.21 13.87
N GLN A 83 4.00 13.00 14.44
CA GLN A 83 3.27 12.58 15.65
C GLN A 83 1.74 12.80 15.57
N LEU A 84 1.19 12.67 14.37
CA LEU A 84 -0.24 12.92 14.09
C LEU A 84 -1.13 11.77 14.59
N GLU A 85 -0.59 10.55 14.69
CA GLU A 85 -1.31 9.38 15.19
C GLU A 85 -0.58 8.80 16.43
N PRO A 86 -1.10 9.05 17.65
CA PRO A 86 -0.44 8.64 18.90
C PRO A 86 -0.20 7.13 18.99
N ALA A 87 -1.17 6.30 18.57
CA ALA A 87 -1.03 4.86 18.66
C ALA A 87 0.13 4.35 17.79
N PHE A 88 0.27 4.89 16.58
CA PHE A 88 1.33 4.52 15.64
C PHE A 88 2.70 5.01 16.13
N THR A 89 2.74 6.19 16.74
CA THR A 89 3.97 6.78 17.30
C THR A 89 4.51 5.95 18.46
N ILE A 90 3.64 5.53 19.39
CA ILE A 90 4.01 4.66 20.51
C ILE A 90 4.47 3.29 20.00
N LEU A 91 3.75 2.70 19.04
CA LEU A 91 4.13 1.42 18.44
C LEU A 91 5.53 1.49 17.83
N HIS A 92 5.81 2.52 17.02
CA HIS A 92 7.13 2.71 16.42
C HIS A 92 8.24 2.88 17.48
N ALA A 93 7.98 3.62 18.56
CA ALA A 93 8.93 3.78 19.66
C ALA A 93 9.20 2.46 20.40
N ALA A 94 8.18 1.64 20.61
CA ALA A 94 8.33 0.31 21.21
C ALA A 94 9.16 -0.62 20.31
N MET A 95 8.86 -0.67 19.01
CA MET A 95 9.59 -1.49 18.04
C MET A 95 11.07 -1.11 17.95
N LYS A 96 11.41 0.19 17.97
CA LYS A 96 12.80 0.66 17.99
C LYS A 96 13.61 0.18 19.21
N LYS A 97 12.95 -0.06 20.35
CA LYS A 97 13.62 -0.55 21.57
C LYS A 97 13.92 -2.05 21.49
N VAL A 98 13.09 -2.82 20.79
CA VAL A 98 13.24 -4.28 20.65
C VAL A 98 14.28 -4.65 19.59
N SER A 99 14.58 -3.77 18.64
CA SER A 99 15.60 -3.99 17.60
C SER A 99 17.05 -3.71 18.06
N LYS A 100 17.29 -3.49 19.35
CA LYS A 100 18.62 -3.41 19.96
C LYS A 100 18.89 -4.66 20.78
#